data_AF-A0A7X4FEJ1-F1
#
_entry.id   AF-A0A7X4FEJ1-F1
#
_cell.length_a   1.000
_cell.length_b   1.000
_cell.length_c   1.000
_cell.angle_alpha   90.00
_cell.angle_beta   90.00
_cell.angle_gamma   90.00
#
_symmetry.space_group_name_H-M   'P 1'
#
loop_
_entity.id
_entity.type
_entity.pdbx_description
1 polymer ?
#
loop_
_entity_poly.entity_id
_entity_poly.type
_entity_poly.pdbx_seq_one_letter_code
_entity_poly.pdbx_strand_id
1 'polypeptide(L)'
;MNTPIHECYDAYSTLKAEMSRWLRQSMLLDPPGPNDGGEDEANYALAWFPHYLITGDANILRHFDMLKAALQGWVKRDCVHGYEPKAEAHHGPEPFLLFLPRYIGLKPEDTEAVHLLTDAAEHIGNWVPEIPPWYDYDQDTFIGYNIGTQFVTNEEKHTYELAEHFRFIHIAIAAYRVTGEERYRTWALRYGTKRAKQLIAAPSPMPLLWTHDGKGLDEAAVDAKNLHGLVASTHHVPDDPLAGIEVLLASGAIYALGDLYLLSGEEVFKTAAKRIAEPLVASLSDPYNDPAAAALSYYRWTFEDTGFDDGIRAGLAVLPDEPPALLALIFPQEIRRREPGVGKRADMAYWGEWSDDGSVKPIQEPSTATWTLAYQVTGEIAYAMRALRSAATRLQIARRVLRGGREHADMGGAVCSVAAGHGRNWGQGAVTACYGPLLLGTREVQSEVTQLLEVRQGDRRSHPSSLFSLVRPLLGAGKRAEVTFYNGGNSPLTVLWRLKTDEATAWNTATLGVAEMQQYSL
;
A
#
# COMPACT_ATOMS: atom_id res chain seq x y z
N MET A 1 12.05 -18.90 29.07
CA MET A 1 13.05 -19.04 28.00
C MET A 1 12.77 -17.96 26.98
N ASN A 2 13.52 -16.84 27.01
CA ASN A 2 13.38 -15.78 26.01
C ASN A 2 14.05 -16.24 24.73
N THR A 3 13.28 -16.86 23.84
CA THR A 3 13.68 -17.04 22.44
C THR A 3 13.10 -15.86 21.65
N PRO A 4 13.83 -15.31 20.65
CA PRO A 4 13.35 -14.17 19.84
C PRO A 4 11.94 -14.35 19.26
N ILE A 5 11.52 -15.59 19.01
CA ILE A 5 10.17 -15.91 18.52
C ILE A 5 9.06 -15.64 19.55
N HIS A 6 9.34 -15.85 20.84
CA HIS A 6 8.37 -15.61 21.91
C HIS A 6 8.09 -14.11 22.05
N GLU A 7 9.14 -13.29 22.05
CA GLU A 7 8.99 -11.83 22.06
C GLU A 7 8.31 -11.30 20.79
N CYS A 8 8.56 -11.94 19.64
CA CYS A 8 7.87 -11.66 18.39
C CYS A 8 6.37 -11.96 18.51
N TYR A 9 6.00 -13.09 19.13
CA TYR A 9 4.60 -13.45 19.40
C TYR A 9 3.90 -12.46 20.34
N ASP A 10 4.58 -11.98 21.39
CA ASP A 10 4.02 -10.99 22.31
C ASP A 10 3.76 -9.65 21.62
N ALA A 11 4.69 -9.21 20.76
CA ALA A 11 4.52 -8.02 19.94
C ALA A 11 3.35 -8.17 18.96
N TYR A 12 3.25 -9.29 18.25
CA TYR A 12 2.12 -9.63 17.39
C TYR A 12 0.78 -9.61 18.15
N SER A 13 0.74 -10.27 19.30
CA SER A 13 -0.47 -10.38 20.11
C SER A 13 -0.96 -9.01 20.58
N THR A 14 -0.02 -8.13 20.94
CA THR A 14 -0.29 -6.74 21.29
C THR A 14 -0.85 -5.96 20.10
N LEU A 15 -0.19 -6.04 18.93
CA LEU A 15 -0.63 -5.36 17.71
C LEU A 15 -2.03 -5.83 17.27
N LYS A 16 -2.27 -7.14 17.25
CA LYS A 16 -3.57 -7.75 16.93
C LYS A 16 -4.69 -7.24 17.86
N ALA A 17 -4.39 -7.13 19.15
CA ALA A 17 -5.34 -6.60 20.13
C ALA A 17 -5.62 -5.11 19.90
N GLU A 18 -4.61 -4.29 19.60
CA GLU A 18 -4.78 -2.87 19.28
C GLU A 18 -5.56 -2.65 17.98
N MET A 19 -5.31 -3.44 16.92
CA MET A 19 -6.10 -3.40 15.68
C MET A 19 -7.58 -3.66 15.93
N SER A 20 -7.89 -4.65 16.79
CA SER A 20 -9.26 -4.98 17.17
C SER A 20 -9.89 -3.91 18.06
N ARG A 21 -9.11 -3.24 18.92
CA ARG A 21 -9.57 -2.10 19.73
C ARG A 21 -9.87 -0.89 18.85
N TRP A 22 -9.01 -0.61 17.88
CA TRP A 22 -9.21 0.48 16.92
C TRP A 22 -10.49 0.26 16.11
N LEU A 23 -10.73 -0.93 15.55
CA LEU A 23 -11.99 -1.23 14.85
C LEU A 23 -13.22 -0.91 15.71
N ARG A 24 -13.26 -1.43 16.95
CA ARG A 24 -14.39 -1.19 17.87
C ARG A 24 -14.56 0.29 18.20
N GLN A 25 -13.45 1.01 18.37
CA GLN A 25 -13.47 2.46 18.61
C GLN A 25 -14.03 3.21 17.39
N SER A 26 -13.54 2.90 16.19
CA SER A 26 -13.98 3.52 14.94
C SER A 26 -15.45 3.31 14.65
N MET A 27 -15.96 2.08 14.84
CA MET A 27 -17.39 1.78 14.68
C MET A 27 -18.30 2.57 15.63
N LEU A 28 -17.77 3.10 16.74
CA LEU A 28 -18.53 3.87 17.73
C LEU A 28 -18.35 5.38 17.60
N LEU A 29 -17.16 5.83 17.19
CA LEU A 29 -16.74 7.22 17.33
C LEU A 29 -16.49 7.94 16.01
N ASP A 30 -16.29 7.22 14.90
CA ASP A 30 -15.96 7.85 13.62
C ASP A 30 -17.23 8.05 12.80
N PRO A 31 -17.82 9.27 12.79
CA PRO A 31 -18.99 9.55 11.96
C PRO A 31 -18.64 9.40 10.48
N PRO A 32 -19.64 9.23 9.60
CA PRO A 32 -19.44 9.43 8.17
C PRO A 32 -18.74 10.77 7.90
N GLY A 33 -17.89 10.81 6.88
CA GLY A 33 -17.28 12.05 6.45
C GLY A 33 -18.29 12.96 5.74
N PRO A 34 -17.84 14.11 5.23
CA PRO A 34 -18.71 15.07 4.55
C PRO A 34 -19.33 14.53 3.25
N ASN A 35 -18.72 13.50 2.65
CA ASN A 35 -19.17 12.90 1.39
C ASN A 35 -20.08 11.69 1.63
N ASP A 36 -20.28 11.27 2.89
CA ASP A 36 -21.14 10.16 3.30
C ASP A 36 -20.87 8.89 2.45
N GLY A 37 -19.59 8.52 2.35
CA GLY A 37 -19.09 7.36 1.62
C GLY A 37 -18.31 7.64 0.33
N GLY A 38 -18.27 8.89 -0.15
CA GLY A 38 -17.48 9.32 -1.32
C GLY A 38 -16.00 9.62 -1.03
N GLU A 39 -15.27 10.05 -2.06
CA GLU A 39 -13.83 10.37 -2.01
C GLU A 39 -12.98 9.26 -1.35
N ASP A 40 -12.16 9.60 -0.35
CA ASP A 40 -11.23 8.68 0.30
C ASP A 40 -11.79 8.03 1.58
N GLU A 41 -13.06 8.25 1.92
CA GLU A 41 -13.61 7.92 3.25
C GLU A 41 -13.45 6.44 3.65
N ALA A 42 -13.49 5.53 2.68
CA ALA A 42 -13.32 4.10 2.94
C ALA A 42 -11.84 3.66 3.04
N ASN A 43 -10.90 4.50 2.60
CA ASN A 43 -9.47 4.15 2.56
C ASN A 43 -8.82 4.11 3.94
N TYR A 44 -9.41 4.76 4.95
CA TYR A 44 -8.94 4.64 6.34
C TYR A 44 -8.99 3.18 6.84
N ALA A 45 -9.81 2.35 6.19
CA ALA A 45 -10.06 0.96 6.54
C ALA A 45 -9.03 -0.02 5.93
N LEU A 46 -8.06 0.45 5.14
CA LEU A 46 -7.11 -0.40 4.41
C LEU A 46 -6.33 -1.37 5.34
N ALA A 47 -6.01 -0.94 6.56
CA ALA A 47 -5.31 -1.78 7.53
C ALA A 47 -6.12 -2.98 8.03
N TRP A 48 -7.44 -2.97 7.88
CA TRP A 48 -8.30 -4.08 8.33
C TRP A 48 -8.41 -5.22 7.34
N PHE A 49 -7.97 -5.08 6.07
CA PHE A 49 -7.91 -6.20 5.12
C PHE A 49 -6.99 -7.32 5.60
N PRO A 50 -5.69 -7.08 5.87
CA PRO A 50 -4.83 -8.13 6.43
C PRO A 50 -5.31 -8.59 7.81
N HIS A 51 -5.86 -7.70 8.63
CA HIS A 51 -6.43 -8.08 9.93
C HIS A 51 -7.61 -9.05 9.79
N TYR A 52 -8.47 -8.88 8.80
CA TYR A 52 -9.54 -9.82 8.49
C TYR A 52 -8.99 -11.17 8.03
N LEU A 53 -8.00 -11.18 7.12
CA LEU A 53 -7.38 -12.42 6.65
C LEU A 53 -6.75 -13.22 7.81
N ILE A 54 -6.15 -12.52 8.79
CA ILE A 54 -5.56 -13.16 9.97
C ILE A 54 -6.63 -13.66 10.94
N THR A 55 -7.64 -12.85 11.24
CA THR A 55 -8.55 -13.10 12.37
C THR A 55 -9.87 -13.78 11.99
N GLY A 56 -10.35 -13.56 10.77
CA GLY A 56 -11.71 -13.91 10.36
C GLY A 56 -12.80 -13.18 11.16
N ASP A 57 -12.50 -12.03 11.77
CA ASP A 57 -13.48 -11.29 12.57
C ASP A 57 -14.63 -10.76 11.69
N ALA A 58 -15.82 -11.33 11.88
CA ALA A 58 -17.02 -10.98 11.13
C ALA A 58 -17.47 -9.52 11.34
N ASN A 59 -17.02 -8.84 12.40
CA ASN A 59 -17.30 -7.41 12.57
C ASN A 59 -16.56 -6.56 11.54
N ILE A 60 -15.38 -7.01 11.07
CA ILE A 60 -14.65 -6.30 10.00
C ILE A 60 -15.44 -6.37 8.70
N LEU A 61 -15.91 -7.56 8.30
CA LEU A 61 -16.74 -7.70 7.09
C LEU A 61 -18.02 -6.87 7.18
N ARG A 62 -18.69 -6.87 8.34
CA ARG A 62 -19.89 -6.05 8.56
C ARG A 62 -19.58 -4.56 8.39
N HIS A 63 -18.44 -4.11 8.90
CA HIS A 63 -17.99 -2.73 8.74
C HIS A 63 -17.68 -2.41 7.27
N PHE A 64 -17.02 -3.30 6.56
CA PHE A 64 -16.80 -3.15 5.12
C PHE A 64 -18.10 -3.09 4.32
N ASP A 65 -19.10 -3.89 4.68
CA ASP A 65 -20.43 -3.83 4.05
C ASP A 65 -21.09 -2.47 4.25
N MET A 66 -20.94 -1.87 5.44
CA MET A 66 -21.43 -0.52 5.72
C MET A 66 -20.70 0.55 4.89
N LEU A 67 -19.38 0.46 4.76
CA LEU A 67 -18.59 1.38 3.94
C LEU A 67 -18.94 1.25 2.44
N LYS A 68 -19.09 0.03 1.93
CA LYS A 68 -19.54 -0.24 0.56
C LYS A 68 -20.94 0.35 0.30
N ALA A 69 -21.86 0.15 1.24
CA ALA A 69 -23.21 0.70 1.14
C ALA A 69 -23.22 2.24 1.13
N ALA A 70 -22.35 2.88 1.92
CA ALA A 70 -22.17 4.33 1.91
C ALA A 70 -21.65 4.83 0.55
N LEU A 71 -20.59 4.20 0.01
CA LEU A 71 -20.06 4.50 -1.33
C LEU A 71 -21.14 4.34 -2.41
N GLN A 72 -21.90 3.26 -2.38
CA GLN A 72 -23.02 3.05 -3.30
C GLN A 72 -24.08 4.15 -3.17
N GLY A 73 -24.35 4.62 -1.95
CA GLY A 73 -25.24 5.74 -1.69
C GLY A 73 -24.73 7.03 -2.33
N TRP A 74 -23.46 7.36 -2.12
CA TRP A 74 -22.81 8.51 -2.74
C TRP A 74 -22.82 8.45 -4.27
N VAL A 75 -22.42 7.33 -4.88
CA VAL A 75 -22.45 7.16 -6.33
C VAL A 75 -23.85 7.41 -6.91
N LYS A 76 -24.90 6.95 -6.23
CA LYS A 76 -26.30 7.17 -6.68
C LYS A 76 -26.76 8.63 -6.59
N ARG A 77 -26.23 9.40 -5.63
CA ARG A 77 -26.66 10.77 -5.37
C ARG A 77 -25.85 11.79 -6.18
N ASP A 78 -24.55 11.57 -6.25
CA ASP A 78 -23.57 12.62 -6.55
C ASP A 78 -22.77 12.32 -7.83
N CYS A 79 -22.78 11.07 -8.32
CA CYS A 79 -22.09 10.68 -9.55
C CYS A 79 -23.03 10.59 -10.76
N VAL A 80 -22.44 10.66 -11.95
CA VAL A 80 -23.11 10.41 -13.24
C VAL A 80 -22.39 9.26 -13.91
N HIS A 81 -23.09 8.16 -14.20
CA HIS A 81 -22.50 6.95 -14.78
C HIS A 81 -21.33 6.40 -13.92
N GLY A 82 -21.57 6.24 -12.61
CA GLY A 82 -20.60 5.61 -11.71
C GLY A 82 -19.43 6.48 -11.25
N TYR A 83 -19.28 7.71 -11.77
CA TYR A 83 -18.15 8.57 -11.45
C TYR A 83 -18.53 10.05 -11.35
N GLU A 84 -17.73 10.83 -10.63
CA GLU A 84 -18.02 12.23 -10.33
C GLU A 84 -18.10 13.12 -11.58
N PRO A 85 -19.05 14.07 -11.65
CA PRO A 85 -19.13 15.03 -12.74
C PRO A 85 -17.85 15.84 -12.92
N LYS A 86 -17.21 16.23 -11.81
CA LYS A 86 -15.98 17.01 -11.73
C LYS A 86 -15.02 16.30 -10.79
N ALA A 87 -13.92 15.79 -11.32
CA ALA A 87 -12.87 15.19 -10.53
C ALA A 87 -11.51 15.48 -11.16
N GLU A 88 -10.46 15.29 -10.37
CA GLU A 88 -9.09 15.25 -10.86
C GLU A 88 -8.49 13.85 -10.67
N ALA A 89 -7.36 13.61 -11.35
CA ALA A 89 -6.77 12.28 -11.49
C ALA A 89 -6.26 11.65 -10.17
N HIS A 90 -6.17 12.40 -9.08
CA HIS A 90 -5.76 11.95 -7.75
C HIS A 90 -6.95 11.40 -6.96
N HIS A 91 -7.86 12.25 -6.48
CA HIS A 91 -8.93 11.91 -5.54
C HIS A 91 -10.09 11.19 -6.21
N GLY A 92 -10.49 11.57 -7.43
CA GLY A 92 -11.62 10.93 -8.11
C GLY A 92 -11.50 9.40 -8.25
N PRO A 93 -10.30 8.86 -8.57
CA PRO A 93 -10.06 7.43 -8.64
C PRO A 93 -10.06 6.68 -7.29
N GLU A 94 -9.86 7.35 -6.15
CA GLU A 94 -9.57 6.71 -4.85
C GLU A 94 -10.60 5.68 -4.37
N PRO A 95 -11.93 5.94 -4.45
CA PRO A 95 -12.92 4.94 -4.06
C PRO A 95 -12.78 3.64 -4.87
N PHE A 96 -12.38 3.75 -6.14
CA PHE A 96 -12.43 2.68 -7.14
C PHE A 96 -11.13 1.91 -7.29
N LEU A 97 -10.03 2.37 -6.69
CA LEU A 97 -8.72 1.71 -6.81
C LEU A 97 -8.18 1.18 -5.48
N LEU A 98 -8.58 1.78 -4.35
CA LEU A 98 -8.08 1.42 -3.03
C LEU A 98 -9.04 0.47 -2.30
N PHE A 99 -10.10 0.98 -1.69
CA PHE A 99 -11.03 0.17 -0.90
C PHE A 99 -11.84 -0.84 -1.73
N LEU A 100 -12.54 -0.37 -2.78
CA LEU A 100 -13.54 -1.19 -3.49
C LEU A 100 -12.96 -2.45 -4.14
N PRO A 101 -11.82 -2.41 -4.87
CA PRO A 101 -11.24 -3.62 -5.44
C PRO A 101 -10.80 -4.65 -4.39
N ARG A 102 -10.33 -4.19 -3.22
CA ARG A 102 -9.95 -5.07 -2.12
C ARG A 102 -11.17 -5.71 -1.47
N TYR A 103 -12.26 -4.95 -1.33
CA TYR A 103 -13.55 -5.48 -0.87
C TYR A 103 -14.07 -6.59 -1.79
N ILE A 104 -14.05 -6.35 -3.11
CA ILE A 104 -14.46 -7.36 -4.10
C ILE A 104 -13.58 -8.61 -4.02
N GLY A 105 -12.29 -8.49 -3.70
CA GLY A 105 -11.43 -9.65 -3.47
C GLY A 105 -11.89 -10.54 -2.29
N LEU A 106 -12.52 -9.95 -1.27
CA LEU A 106 -13.09 -10.69 -0.14
C LEU A 106 -14.52 -11.19 -0.40
N LYS A 107 -15.28 -10.48 -1.25
CA LYS A 107 -16.67 -10.78 -1.62
C LYS A 107 -16.86 -10.73 -3.14
N PRO A 108 -16.27 -11.67 -3.89
CA PRO A 108 -16.34 -11.69 -5.35
C PRO A 108 -17.77 -11.88 -5.89
N GLU A 109 -18.67 -12.42 -5.07
CA GLU A 109 -20.08 -12.61 -5.38
C GLU A 109 -20.95 -11.35 -5.24
N ASP A 110 -20.43 -10.26 -4.67
CA ASP A 110 -21.17 -8.99 -4.55
C ASP A 110 -21.21 -8.27 -5.91
N THR A 111 -22.23 -8.60 -6.70
CA THR A 111 -22.42 -8.05 -8.04
C THR A 111 -22.63 -6.54 -8.04
N GLU A 112 -23.14 -5.94 -6.95
CA GLU A 112 -23.30 -4.49 -6.87
C GLU A 112 -21.94 -3.80 -6.73
N ALA A 113 -21.05 -4.35 -5.90
CA ALA A 113 -19.69 -3.83 -5.77
C ALA A 113 -18.91 -3.97 -7.09
N VAL A 114 -19.05 -5.10 -7.78
CA VAL A 114 -18.49 -5.29 -9.13
C VAL A 114 -19.03 -4.23 -10.10
N HIS A 115 -20.34 -3.98 -10.10
CA HIS A 115 -20.94 -2.98 -10.97
C HIS A 115 -20.42 -1.57 -10.71
N LEU A 116 -20.28 -1.15 -9.43
CA LEU A 116 -19.69 0.15 -9.07
C LEU A 116 -18.29 0.34 -9.66
N LEU A 117 -17.45 -0.70 -9.56
CA LEU A 117 -16.10 -0.67 -10.11
C LEU A 117 -16.13 -0.58 -11.65
N THR A 118 -16.91 -1.42 -12.30
CA THR A 118 -16.94 -1.48 -13.77
C THR A 118 -17.51 -0.21 -14.38
N ASP A 119 -18.54 0.38 -13.75
CA ASP A 119 -19.19 1.60 -14.22
C ASP A 119 -18.21 2.79 -14.23
N ALA A 120 -17.42 2.95 -13.17
CA ALA A 120 -16.33 3.93 -13.14
C ALA A 120 -15.22 3.62 -14.15
N ALA A 121 -14.90 2.33 -14.37
CA ALA A 121 -13.83 1.92 -15.28
C ALA A 121 -14.14 2.16 -16.76
N GLU A 122 -15.40 2.30 -17.16
CA GLU A 122 -15.77 2.46 -18.58
C GLU A 122 -15.28 3.77 -19.20
N HIS A 123 -15.11 4.80 -18.38
CA HIS A 123 -14.65 6.12 -18.81
C HIS A 123 -13.19 6.14 -19.24
N ILE A 124 -12.37 5.24 -18.70
CA ILE A 124 -10.93 5.13 -18.99
C ILE A 124 -10.68 4.91 -20.48
N GLY A 125 -11.53 4.10 -21.12
CA GLY A 125 -11.45 3.80 -22.56
C GLY A 125 -12.41 4.60 -23.44
N ASN A 126 -13.07 5.64 -22.90
CA ASN A 126 -14.12 6.40 -23.58
C ASN A 126 -15.26 5.50 -24.11
N TRP A 127 -15.64 4.44 -23.38
CA TRP A 127 -16.63 3.47 -23.86
C TRP A 127 -18.09 3.87 -23.62
N VAL A 128 -18.32 5.02 -22.99
CA VAL A 128 -19.64 5.61 -22.75
C VAL A 128 -19.80 6.80 -23.69
N PRO A 129 -20.58 6.69 -24.79
CA PRO A 129 -20.65 7.74 -25.82
C PRO A 129 -21.13 9.11 -25.33
N GLU A 130 -21.93 9.14 -24.26
CA GLU A 130 -22.50 10.34 -23.67
C GLU A 130 -21.50 11.12 -22.80
N ILE A 131 -20.38 10.50 -22.42
CA ILE A 131 -19.37 11.08 -21.53
C ILE A 131 -18.23 11.68 -22.38
N PRO A 132 -17.77 12.91 -22.08
CA PRO A 132 -16.63 13.49 -22.78
C PRO A 132 -15.40 12.57 -22.64
N PRO A 133 -14.59 12.42 -23.71
CA PRO A 133 -13.45 11.52 -23.68
C PRO A 133 -12.45 11.95 -22.59
N TRP A 134 -11.83 10.98 -21.93
CA TRP A 134 -10.73 11.18 -20.98
C TRP A 134 -9.37 10.89 -21.62
N TYR A 135 -9.37 10.06 -22.68
CA TYR A 135 -8.16 9.52 -23.30
C TYR A 135 -8.10 9.86 -24.79
N ASP A 136 -6.94 10.33 -25.26
CA ASP A 136 -6.61 10.52 -26.67
C ASP A 136 -5.91 9.27 -27.19
N TYR A 137 -6.60 8.49 -28.04
CA TYR A 137 -6.09 7.26 -28.63
C TYR A 137 -5.07 7.47 -29.76
N ASP A 138 -4.95 8.68 -30.32
CA ASP A 138 -3.94 8.98 -31.34
C ASP A 138 -2.60 9.29 -30.68
N GLN A 139 -2.64 10.01 -29.55
CA GLN A 139 -1.44 10.35 -28.78
C GLN A 139 -1.10 9.33 -27.69
N ASP A 140 -2.02 8.44 -27.33
CA ASP A 140 -1.94 7.54 -26.18
C ASP A 140 -1.76 8.28 -24.83
N THR A 141 -2.43 9.41 -24.65
CA THR A 141 -2.36 10.25 -23.43
C THR A 141 -3.75 10.45 -22.83
N PHE A 142 -3.81 10.70 -21.53
CA PHE A 142 -4.97 11.37 -20.95
C PHE A 142 -5.07 12.79 -21.49
N ILE A 143 -6.29 13.34 -21.54
CA ILE A 143 -6.52 14.71 -22.00
C ILE A 143 -5.93 15.73 -21.01
N GLY A 144 -5.88 15.39 -19.72
CA GLY A 144 -5.24 16.22 -18.71
C GLY A 144 -5.48 15.72 -17.29
N TYR A 145 -5.28 16.62 -16.33
CA TYR A 145 -5.43 16.34 -14.89
C TYR A 145 -6.90 16.29 -14.41
N ASN A 146 -7.77 17.14 -14.96
CA ASN A 146 -9.19 17.20 -14.57
C ASN A 146 -10.03 16.34 -15.53
N ILE A 147 -10.54 15.22 -15.02
CA ILE A 147 -11.25 14.19 -15.77
C ILE A 147 -12.46 13.70 -14.94
N GLY A 148 -13.59 14.36 -15.14
CA GLY A 148 -14.89 13.93 -14.62
C GLY A 148 -15.86 13.54 -15.73
N THR A 149 -17.04 13.06 -15.37
CA THR A 149 -18.06 12.59 -16.32
C THR A 149 -18.81 13.71 -17.03
N GLN A 150 -18.64 14.97 -16.60
CA GLN A 150 -19.21 16.13 -17.28
C GLN A 150 -18.15 17.20 -17.61
N PHE A 151 -17.04 17.22 -16.88
CA PHE A 151 -16.02 18.25 -17.01
C PHE A 151 -14.66 17.61 -17.23
N VAL A 152 -14.15 17.76 -18.45
CA VAL A 152 -12.79 17.39 -18.85
C VAL A 152 -12.09 18.66 -19.34
N THR A 153 -10.98 19.04 -18.69
CA THR A 153 -10.27 20.29 -18.99
C THR A 153 -8.98 20.00 -19.74
N ASN A 154 -8.86 20.58 -20.94
CA ASN A 154 -7.70 20.48 -21.85
C ASN A 154 -6.99 21.85 -22.03
N GLU A 155 -7.05 22.73 -21.01
CA GLU A 155 -6.32 24.00 -21.05
C GLU A 155 -4.82 23.73 -20.94
N GLU A 156 -3.97 24.49 -21.64
CA GLU A 156 -2.50 24.27 -21.73
C GLU A 156 -1.80 24.05 -20.37
N LYS A 157 -2.30 24.69 -19.30
CA LYS A 157 -1.77 24.54 -17.93
C LYS A 157 -2.14 23.21 -17.25
N HIS A 158 -2.99 22.38 -17.84
CA HIS A 158 -3.48 21.10 -17.31
C HIS A 158 -3.22 19.91 -18.26
N THR A 159 -2.60 20.16 -19.42
CA THR A 159 -2.28 19.13 -20.44
C THR A 159 -0.90 18.53 -20.20
N TYR A 160 -0.85 17.61 -19.24
CA TYR A 160 0.35 16.89 -18.87
C TYR A 160 0.01 15.44 -18.54
N GLU A 161 0.98 14.56 -18.71
CA GLU A 161 0.95 13.19 -18.21
C GLU A 161 1.57 13.17 -16.82
N LEU A 162 0.76 12.84 -15.81
CA LEU A 162 1.17 12.85 -14.42
C LEU A 162 1.41 11.44 -13.89
N ALA A 163 2.01 11.34 -12.69
CA ALA A 163 2.14 10.06 -12.01
C ALA A 163 0.75 9.50 -11.64
N GLU A 164 -0.19 10.38 -11.29
CA GLU A 164 -1.57 10.09 -10.90
C GLU A 164 -2.30 9.29 -11.98
N HIS A 165 -1.95 9.44 -13.26
CA HIS A 165 -2.57 8.66 -14.34
C HIS A 165 -2.29 7.15 -14.27
N PHE A 166 -1.29 6.69 -13.50
CA PHE A 166 -1.13 5.27 -13.18
C PHE A 166 -2.32 4.70 -12.39
N ARG A 167 -3.09 5.54 -11.67
CA ARG A 167 -4.30 5.16 -10.93
C ARG A 167 -5.37 4.50 -11.83
N PHE A 168 -5.45 4.91 -13.09
CA PHE A 168 -6.38 4.31 -14.05
C PHE A 168 -5.94 2.93 -14.55
N ILE A 169 -4.64 2.64 -14.55
CA ILE A 169 -4.15 1.28 -14.83
C ILE A 169 -4.64 0.32 -13.73
N HIS A 170 -4.60 0.74 -12.46
CA HIS A 170 -5.16 -0.04 -11.35
C HIS A 170 -6.64 -0.33 -11.53
N ILE A 171 -7.45 0.68 -11.84
CA ILE A 171 -8.89 0.51 -12.05
C ILE A 171 -9.17 -0.43 -13.24
N ALA A 172 -8.48 -0.25 -14.37
CA ALA A 172 -8.64 -1.11 -15.54
C ALA A 172 -8.26 -2.57 -15.23
N ILE A 173 -7.14 -2.79 -14.54
CA ILE A 173 -6.71 -4.15 -14.16
C ILE A 173 -7.67 -4.77 -13.15
N ALA A 174 -8.18 -4.01 -12.18
CA ALA A 174 -9.19 -4.48 -11.24
C ALA A 174 -10.50 -4.86 -11.96
N ALA A 175 -10.94 -4.05 -12.94
CA ALA A 175 -12.11 -4.36 -13.78
C ALA A 175 -11.89 -5.63 -14.62
N TYR A 176 -10.71 -5.79 -15.23
CA TYR A 176 -10.34 -7.01 -15.94
C TYR A 176 -10.39 -8.24 -15.03
N ARG A 177 -9.83 -8.15 -13.82
CA ARG A 177 -9.80 -9.25 -12.84
C ARG A 177 -11.20 -9.77 -12.50
N VAL A 178 -12.19 -8.87 -12.40
CA VAL A 178 -13.55 -9.23 -11.95
C VAL A 178 -14.51 -9.56 -13.10
N THR A 179 -14.23 -9.10 -14.31
CA THR A 179 -15.10 -9.30 -15.49
C THR A 179 -14.54 -10.30 -16.52
N GLY A 180 -13.22 -10.40 -16.64
CA GLY A 180 -12.53 -11.08 -17.73
C GLY A 180 -12.61 -10.35 -19.08
N GLU A 181 -13.12 -9.11 -19.13
CA GLU A 181 -13.28 -8.38 -20.39
C GLU A 181 -11.94 -7.85 -20.93
N GLU A 182 -11.49 -8.37 -22.07
CA GLU A 182 -10.20 -8.04 -22.68
C GLU A 182 -9.99 -6.56 -23.02
N ARG A 183 -11.07 -5.75 -23.13
CA ARG A 183 -10.94 -4.31 -23.40
C ARG A 183 -10.11 -3.60 -22.32
N TYR A 184 -10.31 -3.97 -21.06
CA TYR A 184 -9.59 -3.39 -19.93
C TYR A 184 -8.11 -3.80 -19.94
N ARG A 185 -7.83 -5.10 -20.15
CA ARG A 185 -6.45 -5.62 -20.27
C ARG A 185 -5.70 -4.99 -21.44
N THR A 186 -6.36 -4.90 -22.60
CA THR A 186 -5.78 -4.30 -23.82
C THR A 186 -5.44 -2.84 -23.60
N TRP A 187 -6.36 -2.05 -23.01
CA TRP A 187 -6.09 -0.66 -22.70
C TRP A 187 -4.93 -0.50 -21.71
N ALA A 188 -4.95 -1.27 -20.61
CA ALA A 188 -3.92 -1.21 -19.57
C ALA A 188 -2.52 -1.52 -20.12
N LEU A 189 -2.39 -2.57 -20.96
CA LEU A 189 -1.12 -2.92 -21.60
C LEU A 189 -0.68 -1.85 -22.59
N ARG A 190 -1.59 -1.28 -23.39
CA ARG A 190 -1.27 -0.23 -24.37
C ARG A 190 -0.70 1.01 -23.67
N TYR A 191 -1.47 1.60 -22.75
CA TYR A 191 -1.07 2.81 -22.04
C TYR A 191 0.13 2.55 -21.11
N GLY A 192 0.10 1.43 -20.38
CA GLY A 192 1.17 1.00 -19.50
C GLY A 192 2.50 0.83 -20.24
N THR A 193 2.51 0.23 -21.43
CA THR A 193 3.72 0.07 -22.25
C THR A 193 4.33 1.40 -22.63
N LYS A 194 3.48 2.37 -23.02
CA LYS A 194 3.94 3.73 -23.33
C LYS A 194 4.60 4.37 -22.11
N ARG A 195 3.93 4.34 -20.95
CA ARG A 195 4.44 4.92 -19.70
C ARG A 195 5.72 4.23 -19.24
N ALA A 196 5.80 2.91 -19.34
CA ALA A 196 7.02 2.15 -19.02
C ALA A 196 8.22 2.59 -19.88
N LYS A 197 8.04 2.72 -21.21
CA LYS A 197 9.09 3.22 -22.11
C LYS A 197 9.53 4.64 -21.75
N GLN A 198 8.58 5.49 -21.37
CA GLN A 198 8.86 6.86 -20.93
C GLN A 198 9.70 6.91 -19.64
N LEU A 199 9.37 6.08 -18.64
CA LEU A 199 10.15 5.97 -17.40
C LEU A 199 11.57 5.44 -17.64
N ILE A 200 11.73 4.51 -18.59
CA ILE A 200 13.04 3.98 -18.99
C ILE A 200 13.90 5.08 -19.64
N ALA A 201 13.30 5.87 -20.53
CA ALA A 201 13.98 6.95 -21.23
C ALA A 201 14.20 8.21 -20.37
N ALA A 202 13.55 8.30 -19.21
CA ALA A 202 13.60 9.47 -18.35
C ALA A 202 15.02 9.73 -17.80
N PRO A 203 15.45 11.01 -17.71
CA PRO A 203 16.72 11.37 -17.08
C PRO A 203 16.72 11.04 -15.58
N SER A 204 17.90 11.17 -14.97
CA SER A 204 18.05 11.16 -13.52
C SER A 204 18.43 12.57 -13.04
N PRO A 205 17.81 13.13 -11.98
CA PRO A 205 16.70 12.57 -11.20
C PRO A 205 15.42 12.34 -12.01
N MET A 206 14.53 11.48 -11.50
CA MET A 206 13.25 11.18 -12.15
C MET A 206 12.41 12.46 -12.28
N PRO A 207 11.85 12.77 -13.47
CA PRO A 207 10.97 13.92 -13.66
C PRO A 207 9.74 13.91 -12.75
N LEU A 208 9.20 15.09 -12.46
CA LEU A 208 7.99 15.27 -11.65
C LEU A 208 6.71 15.03 -12.47
N LEU A 209 6.71 15.40 -13.74
CA LEU A 209 5.62 15.20 -14.69
C LEU A 209 6.16 15.20 -16.13
N TRP A 210 5.30 14.91 -17.11
CA TRP A 210 5.67 14.88 -18.52
C TRP A 210 4.70 15.67 -19.39
N THR A 211 5.20 16.29 -20.46
CA THR A 211 4.36 16.77 -21.57
C THR A 211 3.79 15.60 -22.37
N HIS A 212 2.73 15.83 -23.15
CA HIS A 212 2.11 14.78 -23.99
C HIS A 212 3.05 14.22 -25.08
N ASP A 213 4.01 15.01 -25.56
CA ASP A 213 5.07 14.56 -26.48
C ASP A 213 6.16 13.70 -25.82
N GLY A 214 6.07 13.50 -24.50
CA GLY A 214 6.91 12.58 -23.76
C GLY A 214 8.07 13.21 -23.00
N LYS A 215 8.32 14.52 -23.13
CA LYS A 215 9.42 15.19 -22.43
C LYS A 215 9.14 15.29 -20.93
N GLY A 216 10.09 14.83 -20.11
CA GLY A 216 10.04 14.98 -18.65
C GLY A 216 10.38 16.41 -18.20
N LEU A 217 9.67 16.90 -17.18
CA LEU A 217 9.93 18.19 -16.54
C LEU A 217 10.54 17.96 -15.15
N ASP A 218 11.66 18.62 -14.90
CA ASP A 218 12.29 18.73 -13.60
C ASP A 218 11.67 19.88 -12.77
N GLU A 219 12.17 20.07 -11.56
CA GLU A 219 11.70 21.13 -10.64
C GLU A 219 11.81 22.53 -11.27
N ALA A 220 12.94 22.85 -11.90
CA ALA A 220 13.14 24.15 -12.55
C ALA A 220 12.12 24.41 -13.68
N ALA A 221 11.79 23.38 -14.47
CA ALA A 221 10.78 23.48 -15.51
C ALA A 221 9.35 23.61 -14.95
N VAL A 222 9.05 22.94 -13.83
CA VAL A 222 7.78 23.07 -13.10
C VAL A 222 7.61 24.50 -12.58
N ASP A 223 8.65 25.05 -11.95
CA ASP A 223 8.67 26.42 -11.41
C ASP A 223 8.47 27.45 -12.51
N ALA A 224 9.24 27.35 -13.60
CA ALA A 224 9.16 28.28 -14.72
C ALA A 224 7.77 28.32 -15.39
N LYS A 225 7.01 27.22 -15.29
CA LYS A 225 5.68 27.07 -15.86
C LYS A 225 4.55 27.21 -14.82
N ASN A 226 4.87 27.48 -13.55
CA ASN A 226 3.91 27.58 -12.45
C ASN A 226 2.99 26.34 -12.33
N LEU A 227 3.57 25.14 -12.40
CA LEU A 227 2.85 23.86 -12.38
C LEU A 227 2.79 23.22 -10.98
N HIS A 228 3.08 23.99 -9.93
CA HIS A 228 3.23 23.47 -8.56
C HIS A 228 2.02 22.68 -8.04
N GLY A 229 0.81 23.09 -8.44
CA GLY A 229 -0.42 22.40 -8.05
C GLY A 229 -0.54 20.98 -8.60
N LEU A 230 -0.01 20.73 -9.81
CA LEU A 230 -0.10 19.43 -10.49
C LEU A 230 0.82 18.37 -9.87
N VAL A 231 1.91 18.78 -9.26
CA VAL A 231 2.89 17.86 -8.65
C VAL A 231 2.85 17.87 -7.12
N ALA A 232 1.86 18.57 -6.56
CA ALA A 232 1.71 18.81 -5.14
C ALA A 232 3.01 19.34 -4.49
N SER A 233 3.63 20.39 -5.05
CA SER A 233 4.91 20.95 -4.58
C SER A 233 4.96 21.31 -3.09
N THR A 234 3.82 21.54 -2.46
CA THR A 234 3.70 21.74 -1.00
C THR A 234 4.18 20.55 -0.17
N HIS A 235 4.31 19.38 -0.80
CA HIS A 235 4.83 18.15 -0.20
C HIS A 235 6.27 17.85 -0.60
N HIS A 236 6.97 18.74 -1.29
CA HIS A 236 8.38 18.55 -1.67
C HIS A 236 9.28 19.54 -0.95
N VAL A 237 10.56 19.20 -0.82
CA VAL A 237 11.60 20.17 -0.45
C VAL A 237 12.45 20.44 -1.70
N PRO A 238 12.99 21.66 -1.86
CA PRO A 238 13.83 21.99 -3.00
C PRO A 238 15.01 21.02 -3.15
N ASP A 239 15.35 20.71 -4.40
CA ASP A 239 16.49 19.86 -4.77
C ASP A 239 16.41 18.40 -4.25
N ASP A 240 15.23 17.90 -3.89
CA ASP A 240 15.04 16.50 -3.46
C ASP A 240 15.17 15.54 -4.66
N PRO A 241 16.24 14.71 -4.75
CA PRO A 241 16.45 13.82 -5.88
C PRO A 241 15.40 12.70 -5.96
N LEU A 242 14.60 12.49 -4.91
CA LEU A 242 13.56 11.46 -4.86
C LEU A 242 12.15 12.01 -5.10
N ALA A 243 11.96 13.31 -5.30
CA ALA A 243 10.62 13.90 -5.46
C ALA A 243 9.81 13.27 -6.61
N GLY A 244 10.44 13.06 -7.78
CA GLY A 244 9.81 12.39 -8.92
C GLY A 244 9.50 10.91 -8.68
N ILE A 245 10.27 10.25 -7.81
CA ILE A 245 10.00 8.87 -7.40
C ILE A 245 8.85 8.84 -6.40
N GLU A 246 8.78 9.80 -5.48
CA GLU A 246 7.71 9.89 -4.49
C GLU A 246 6.34 10.05 -5.16
N VAL A 247 6.20 10.91 -6.17
CA VAL A 247 4.91 11.06 -6.90
C VAL A 247 4.48 9.76 -7.59
N LEU A 248 5.44 8.99 -8.12
CA LEU A 248 5.18 7.67 -8.71
C LEU A 248 4.76 6.65 -7.65
N LEU A 249 5.41 6.63 -6.48
CA LEU A 249 5.04 5.75 -5.37
C LEU A 249 3.65 6.10 -4.82
N ALA A 250 3.36 7.38 -4.62
CA ALA A 250 2.06 7.89 -4.16
C ALA A 250 0.91 7.62 -5.15
N SER A 251 1.25 7.29 -6.41
CA SER A 251 0.31 6.92 -7.46
C SER A 251 0.32 5.42 -7.78
N GLY A 252 1.03 4.63 -6.96
CA GLY A 252 1.07 3.17 -7.08
C GLY A 252 1.74 2.67 -8.36
N ALA A 253 2.60 3.46 -8.99
CA ALA A 253 3.19 3.14 -10.29
C ALA A 253 3.98 1.82 -10.25
N ILE A 254 4.70 1.53 -9.16
CA ILE A 254 5.45 0.28 -9.03
C ILE A 254 4.53 -0.96 -9.02
N TYR A 255 3.36 -0.85 -8.37
CA TYR A 255 2.37 -1.91 -8.31
C TYR A 255 1.72 -2.13 -9.68
N ALA A 256 1.34 -1.04 -10.37
CA ALA A 256 0.80 -1.10 -11.73
C ALA A 256 1.78 -1.76 -12.70
N LEU A 257 3.06 -1.39 -12.66
CA LEU A 257 4.09 -2.02 -13.49
C LEU A 257 4.25 -3.51 -13.16
N GLY A 258 4.16 -3.89 -11.89
CA GLY A 258 4.18 -5.29 -11.48
C GLY A 258 2.97 -6.08 -11.99
N ASP A 259 1.77 -5.51 -11.92
CA ASP A 259 0.56 -6.16 -12.44
C ASP A 259 0.59 -6.32 -13.96
N LEU A 260 1.09 -5.30 -14.67
CA LEU A 260 1.29 -5.37 -16.12
C LEU A 260 2.32 -6.45 -16.50
N TYR A 261 3.40 -6.58 -15.73
CA TYR A 261 4.37 -7.67 -15.90
C TYR A 261 3.74 -9.05 -15.66
N LEU A 262 2.95 -9.21 -14.59
CA LEU A 262 2.27 -10.48 -14.31
C LEU A 262 1.25 -10.84 -15.41
N LEU A 263 0.67 -9.86 -16.10
CA LEU A 263 -0.30 -10.05 -17.19
C LEU A 263 0.32 -10.35 -18.57
N SER A 264 1.57 -9.94 -18.81
CA SER A 264 2.20 -10.05 -20.14
C SER A 264 3.52 -10.80 -20.17
N GLY A 265 4.26 -10.84 -19.06
CA GLY A 265 5.64 -11.31 -18.99
C GLY A 265 6.67 -10.40 -19.66
N GLU A 266 6.29 -9.17 -20.05
CA GLU A 266 7.18 -8.28 -20.81
C GLU A 266 8.19 -7.54 -19.91
N GLU A 267 9.48 -7.71 -20.22
CA GLU A 267 10.61 -7.12 -19.49
C GLU A 267 10.64 -5.58 -19.46
N VAL A 268 9.88 -4.91 -20.33
CA VAL A 268 9.75 -3.45 -20.31
C VAL A 268 9.21 -2.95 -18.96
N PHE A 269 8.29 -3.70 -18.36
CA PHE A 269 7.69 -3.33 -17.07
C PHE A 269 8.67 -3.52 -15.92
N LYS A 270 9.45 -4.61 -15.92
CA LYS A 270 10.55 -4.83 -14.97
C LYS A 270 11.59 -3.73 -15.05
N THR A 271 12.02 -3.38 -16.26
CA THR A 271 13.04 -2.34 -16.49
C THR A 271 12.55 -0.97 -16.02
N ALA A 272 11.29 -0.62 -16.28
CA ALA A 272 10.69 0.60 -15.77
C ALA A 272 10.57 0.61 -14.24
N ALA A 273 10.11 -0.49 -13.64
CA ALA A 273 10.01 -0.62 -12.17
C ALA A 273 11.38 -0.51 -11.50
N LYS A 274 12.44 -1.02 -12.14
CA LYS A 274 13.82 -0.89 -11.67
C LYS A 274 14.26 0.57 -11.54
N ARG A 275 13.85 1.46 -12.47
CA ARG A 275 14.14 2.91 -12.41
C ARG A 275 13.52 3.59 -11.20
N ILE A 276 12.42 3.05 -10.68
CA ILE A 276 11.76 3.53 -9.45
C ILE A 276 12.44 2.92 -8.21
N ALA A 277 12.73 1.63 -8.24
CA ALA A 277 13.20 0.88 -7.07
C ALA A 277 14.68 1.13 -6.72
N GLU A 278 15.57 1.25 -7.72
CA GLU A 278 17.02 1.34 -7.50
C GLU A 278 17.44 2.50 -6.58
N PRO A 279 16.94 3.74 -6.76
CA PRO A 279 17.36 4.86 -5.91
C PRO A 279 16.91 4.73 -4.46
N LEU A 280 15.91 3.88 -4.19
CA LEU A 280 15.34 3.70 -2.86
C LEU A 280 16.25 2.90 -1.92
N VAL A 281 17.19 2.12 -2.46
CA VAL A 281 18.11 1.30 -1.64
C VAL A 281 18.91 2.16 -0.66
N ALA A 282 19.33 3.35 -1.07
CA ALA A 282 20.11 4.27 -0.25
C ALA A 282 19.28 4.97 0.86
N SER A 283 17.97 4.84 0.85
CA SER A 283 17.07 5.52 1.79
C SER A 283 16.60 4.64 2.95
N LEU A 284 17.01 3.36 3.03
CA LEU A 284 16.45 2.39 3.98
C LEU A 284 16.58 2.76 5.47
N SER A 285 17.57 3.58 5.84
CA SER A 285 17.75 4.07 7.21
C SER A 285 16.75 5.14 7.63
N ASP A 286 15.99 5.70 6.69
CA ASP A 286 15.03 6.75 6.98
C ASP A 286 13.80 6.21 7.75
N PRO A 287 13.44 6.82 8.89
CA PRO A 287 12.31 6.39 9.73
C PRO A 287 10.94 6.40 9.07
N TYR A 288 10.74 7.24 8.05
CA TYR A 288 9.44 7.47 7.40
C TYR A 288 9.32 6.76 6.04
N ASN A 289 10.29 5.89 5.76
CA ASN A 289 10.49 5.31 4.44
C ASN A 289 9.68 4.03 4.18
N ASP A 290 8.52 3.90 4.83
CA ASP A 290 7.63 2.77 4.63
C ASP A 290 7.32 2.49 3.14
N PRO A 291 6.97 3.49 2.29
CA PRO A 291 6.66 3.21 0.89
C PRO A 291 7.88 2.74 0.09
N ALA A 292 9.09 3.17 0.43
CA ALA A 292 10.28 2.72 -0.29
C ALA A 292 10.66 1.27 0.01
N ALA A 293 10.70 0.89 1.28
CA ALA A 293 11.04 -0.47 1.65
C ALA A 293 9.94 -1.47 1.22
N ALA A 294 8.66 -1.06 1.27
CA ALA A 294 7.57 -1.83 0.69
C ALA A 294 7.70 -1.97 -0.83
N ALA A 295 8.08 -0.91 -1.55
CA ALA A 295 8.33 -0.95 -2.99
C ALA A 295 9.50 -1.88 -3.36
N LEU A 296 10.60 -1.84 -2.60
CA LEU A 296 11.72 -2.77 -2.77
C LEU A 296 11.32 -4.22 -2.51
N SER A 297 10.58 -4.47 -1.43
CA SER A 297 10.03 -5.81 -1.14
C SER A 297 9.16 -6.32 -2.30
N TYR A 298 8.24 -5.48 -2.77
CA TYR A 298 7.36 -5.81 -3.89
C TYR A 298 8.15 -6.06 -5.19
N TYR A 299 9.10 -5.19 -5.54
CA TYR A 299 9.94 -5.35 -6.72
C TYR A 299 10.69 -6.68 -6.71
N ARG A 300 11.39 -6.97 -5.62
CA ARG A 300 12.17 -8.21 -5.45
C ARG A 300 11.29 -9.43 -5.68
N TRP A 301 10.09 -9.43 -5.10
CA TRP A 301 9.19 -10.56 -5.18
C TRP A 301 8.51 -10.68 -6.55
N THR A 302 7.95 -9.60 -7.09
CA THR A 302 7.16 -9.64 -8.33
C THR A 302 8.01 -9.91 -9.56
N PHE A 303 9.25 -9.41 -9.58
CA PHE A 303 10.17 -9.55 -10.73
C PHE A 303 11.26 -10.60 -10.51
N GLU A 304 11.20 -11.35 -9.40
CA GLU A 304 12.19 -12.34 -8.97
C GLU A 304 13.63 -11.81 -9.07
N ASP A 305 13.84 -10.56 -8.67
CA ASP A 305 15.10 -9.84 -8.85
C ASP A 305 15.76 -9.55 -7.50
N THR A 306 16.84 -10.28 -7.22
CA THR A 306 17.67 -10.12 -6.02
C THR A 306 18.85 -9.16 -6.23
N GLY A 307 18.91 -8.44 -7.35
CA GLY A 307 20.05 -7.59 -7.72
C GLY A 307 20.34 -6.45 -6.73
N PHE A 308 19.39 -6.13 -5.85
CA PHE A 308 19.55 -5.12 -4.79
C PHE A 308 19.89 -5.71 -3.42
N ASP A 309 19.92 -7.04 -3.25
CA ASP A 309 20.07 -7.68 -1.94
C ASP A 309 21.36 -7.28 -1.23
N ASP A 310 22.48 -7.17 -1.95
CA ASP A 310 23.77 -6.75 -1.35
C ASP A 310 23.73 -5.30 -0.87
N GLY A 311 23.12 -4.41 -1.66
CA GLY A 311 22.92 -3.00 -1.28
C GLY A 311 21.97 -2.87 -0.09
N ILE A 312 20.90 -3.67 -0.06
CA ILE A 312 19.98 -3.75 1.08
C ILE A 312 20.76 -4.21 2.33
N ARG A 313 21.50 -5.31 2.26
CA ARG A 313 22.32 -5.82 3.38
C ARG A 313 23.31 -4.79 3.90
N ALA A 314 23.99 -4.08 3.00
CA ALA A 314 24.90 -3.01 3.38
C ALA A 314 24.17 -1.88 4.13
N GLY A 315 22.97 -1.48 3.67
CA GLY A 315 22.12 -0.52 4.36
C GLY A 315 21.61 -1.00 5.72
N LEU A 316 21.33 -2.31 5.85
CA LEU A 316 20.90 -2.90 7.13
C LEU A 316 22.02 -2.91 8.18
N ALA A 317 23.28 -3.08 7.76
CA ALA A 317 24.43 -3.16 8.64
C ALA A 317 24.77 -1.85 9.38
N VAL A 318 24.17 -0.73 8.98
CA VAL A 318 24.37 0.59 9.61
C VAL A 318 23.18 1.05 10.46
N LEU A 319 22.15 0.21 10.59
CA LEU A 319 20.97 0.53 11.39
C LEU A 319 21.27 0.41 12.89
N PRO A 320 20.54 1.13 13.76
CA PRO A 320 20.74 1.01 15.21
C PRO A 320 20.51 -0.42 15.70
N ASP A 321 21.39 -0.94 16.56
CA ASP A 321 21.28 -2.30 17.09
C ASP A 321 20.09 -2.47 18.05
N GLU A 322 19.81 -1.44 18.84
CA GLU A 322 18.77 -1.45 19.88
C GLU A 322 17.54 -0.63 19.46
N PRO A 323 16.32 -1.05 19.86
CA PRO A 323 15.12 -0.24 19.69
C PRO A 323 15.10 0.92 20.71
N PRO A 324 14.35 2.00 20.43
CA PRO A 324 14.19 3.10 21.37
C PRO A 324 13.47 2.65 22.64
N ALA A 325 13.94 3.12 23.80
CA ALA A 325 13.35 2.76 25.09
C ALA A 325 11.93 3.34 25.27
N LEU A 326 11.72 4.59 24.85
CA LEU A 326 10.44 5.29 24.94
C LEU A 326 10.22 6.17 23.72
N LEU A 327 9.10 5.96 23.03
CA LEU A 327 8.70 6.73 21.86
C LEU A 327 7.82 7.94 22.24
N ALA A 328 8.00 9.02 21.49
CA ALA A 328 7.16 10.22 21.50
C ALA A 328 6.50 10.40 20.13
N LEU A 329 5.22 10.77 20.12
CA LEU A 329 4.54 11.29 18.94
C LEU A 329 4.59 12.81 18.99
N ILE A 330 5.07 13.44 17.93
CA ILE A 330 5.39 14.87 17.86
C ILE A 330 4.59 15.52 16.74
N PHE A 331 3.97 16.67 17.03
CA PHE A 331 3.38 17.55 16.04
C PHE A 331 4.15 18.87 16.03
N PRO A 332 4.83 19.22 14.93
CA PRO A 332 5.47 20.52 14.83
C PRO A 332 4.39 21.62 14.79
N GLN A 333 4.72 22.79 15.35
CA GLN A 333 3.82 23.95 15.31
C GLN A 333 3.53 24.41 13.87
N GLU A 334 4.53 24.30 12.99
CA GLU A 334 4.41 24.67 11.58
C GLU A 334 4.13 23.42 10.73
N ILE A 335 3.05 23.48 9.95
CA ILE A 335 2.71 22.48 8.93
C ILE A 335 3.61 22.73 7.72
N ARG A 336 4.74 22.02 7.67
CA ARG A 336 5.68 22.04 6.55
C ARG A 336 6.51 20.77 6.52
N ARG A 337 6.83 20.31 5.31
CA ARG A 337 7.86 19.29 5.11
C ARG A 337 9.23 19.91 5.39
N ARG A 338 10.11 19.13 6.02
CA ARG A 338 11.44 19.60 6.49
C ARG A 338 12.61 18.82 5.91
N GLU A 339 12.36 17.63 5.40
CA GLU A 339 13.39 16.65 5.06
C GLU A 339 13.13 16.08 3.65
N PRO A 340 14.19 15.73 2.90
CA PRO A 340 14.06 15.06 1.61
C PRO A 340 13.66 13.58 1.79
N GLY A 341 13.42 12.89 0.68
CA GLY A 341 13.12 11.45 0.65
C GLY A 341 11.69 11.14 0.20
N VAL A 342 11.22 9.93 0.48
CA VAL A 342 9.83 9.54 0.17
C VAL A 342 9.03 9.31 1.44
N GLY A 343 7.71 9.24 1.32
CA GLY A 343 6.82 8.92 2.43
C GLY A 343 6.61 10.05 3.43
N LYS A 344 6.89 11.31 3.05
CA LYS A 344 6.73 12.47 3.92
C LYS A 344 5.67 13.43 3.40
N ARG A 345 4.94 14.05 4.32
CA ARG A 345 3.99 15.14 4.04
C ARG A 345 4.20 16.32 4.98
N ALA A 346 3.59 17.44 4.62
CA ALA A 346 3.66 18.65 5.42
C ALA A 346 2.89 18.55 6.75
N ASP A 347 1.86 17.71 6.79
CA ASP A 347 0.91 17.53 7.90
C ASP A 347 1.09 16.20 8.66
N MET A 348 2.18 15.46 8.39
CA MET A 348 2.42 14.16 9.04
C MET A 348 2.82 14.31 10.50
N ALA A 349 2.48 13.31 11.31
CA ALA A 349 3.04 13.18 12.64
C ALA A 349 4.50 12.70 12.59
N TYR A 350 5.33 13.22 13.49
CA TYR A 350 6.73 12.83 13.63
C TYR A 350 6.93 11.92 14.84
N TRP A 351 7.98 11.10 14.79
CA TRP A 351 8.39 10.23 15.89
C TRP A 351 9.70 10.71 16.49
N GLY A 352 9.79 10.61 17.82
CA GLY A 352 11.02 10.86 18.54
C GLY A 352 11.24 9.91 19.70
N GLU A 353 12.40 10.05 20.31
CA GLU A 353 12.90 9.23 21.41
C GLU A 353 13.08 10.12 22.62
N TRP A 354 12.47 9.72 23.74
CA TRP A 354 12.67 10.42 25.01
C TRP A 354 14.09 10.18 25.53
N SER A 355 14.74 11.25 25.96
CA SER A 355 15.99 11.21 26.71
C SER A 355 15.72 11.34 28.21
N ASP A 356 16.65 10.85 29.04
CA ASP A 356 16.53 10.89 30.50
C ASP A 356 16.40 12.31 31.08
N ASP A 357 16.85 13.33 30.34
CA ASP A 357 16.72 14.75 30.71
C ASP A 357 15.34 15.36 30.38
N GLY A 358 14.42 14.55 29.84
CA GLY A 358 13.09 15.00 29.42
C GLY A 358 13.06 15.71 28.07
N SER A 359 14.15 15.70 27.30
CA SER A 359 14.13 16.14 25.89
C SER A 359 13.66 15.02 24.96
N VAL A 360 13.18 15.41 23.77
CA VAL A 360 12.81 14.46 22.71
C VAL A 360 13.74 14.69 21.51
N LYS A 361 14.39 13.62 21.05
CA LYS A 361 15.25 13.62 19.86
C LYS A 361 14.53 12.97 18.68
N PRO A 362 14.82 13.34 17.42
CA PRO A 362 14.28 12.63 16.27
C PRO A 362 14.62 11.14 16.33
N ILE A 363 13.65 10.31 15.97
CA ILE A 363 13.84 8.85 15.94
C ILE A 363 14.98 8.47 14.99
N GLN A 364 15.79 7.51 15.39
CA GLN A 364 16.86 6.94 14.56
C GLN A 364 16.50 5.55 14.02
N GLU A 365 15.49 4.90 14.60
CA GLU A 365 14.99 3.63 14.12
C GLU A 365 14.32 3.78 12.75
N PRO A 366 14.66 2.95 11.75
CA PRO A 366 14.05 2.99 10.43
C PRO A 366 12.56 2.57 10.48
N SER A 367 11.91 2.71 9.33
CA SER A 367 10.52 2.32 9.13
C SER A 367 10.25 0.84 9.43
N THR A 368 8.99 0.50 9.75
CA THR A 368 8.58 -0.90 9.95
C THR A 368 8.66 -1.73 8.67
N ALA A 369 8.48 -1.09 7.51
CA ALA A 369 8.71 -1.72 6.22
C ALA A 369 10.18 -2.10 6.03
N THR A 370 11.13 -1.26 6.47
CA THR A 370 12.57 -1.58 6.41
C THR A 370 12.86 -2.84 7.23
N TRP A 371 12.33 -2.95 8.44
CA TRP A 371 12.50 -4.16 9.26
C TRP A 371 11.82 -5.40 8.65
N THR A 372 10.69 -5.23 8.00
CA THR A 372 10.02 -6.30 7.26
C THR A 372 10.87 -6.78 6.09
N LEU A 373 11.40 -5.84 5.29
CA LEU A 373 12.34 -6.14 4.21
C LEU A 373 13.57 -6.87 4.77
N ALA A 374 14.15 -6.38 5.87
CA ALA A 374 15.29 -7.01 6.51
C ALA A 374 15.04 -8.49 6.83
N TYR A 375 13.92 -8.82 7.48
CA TYR A 375 13.52 -10.20 7.71
C TYR A 375 13.38 -11.00 6.41
N GLN A 376 12.76 -10.44 5.37
CA GLN A 376 12.60 -11.12 4.09
C GLN A 376 13.94 -11.41 3.40
N VAL A 377 14.92 -10.51 3.52
CA VAL A 377 16.24 -10.69 2.90
C VAL A 377 17.15 -11.61 3.73
N THR A 378 17.10 -11.57 5.07
CA THR A 378 18.03 -12.32 5.95
C THR A 378 17.44 -13.59 6.57
N GLY A 379 16.14 -13.61 6.85
CA GLY A 379 15.47 -14.66 7.65
C GLY A 379 15.59 -14.45 9.16
N GLU A 380 16.21 -13.37 9.64
CA GLU A 380 16.43 -13.14 11.06
C GLU A 380 15.16 -12.65 11.78
N ILE A 381 14.64 -13.48 12.68
CA ILE A 381 13.40 -13.24 13.45
C ILE A 381 13.46 -11.93 14.26
N ALA A 382 14.66 -11.48 14.66
CA ALA A 382 14.83 -10.23 15.39
C ALA A 382 14.27 -9.02 14.61
N TYR A 383 14.43 -8.98 13.29
CA TYR A 383 13.88 -7.90 12.47
C TYR A 383 12.35 -7.93 12.41
N ALA A 384 11.74 -9.12 12.27
CA ALA A 384 10.30 -9.27 12.32
C ALA A 384 9.72 -8.85 13.69
N MET A 385 10.42 -9.20 14.78
CA MET A 385 10.07 -8.76 16.13
C MET A 385 10.11 -7.24 16.27
N ARG A 386 11.17 -6.57 15.78
CA ARG A 386 11.28 -5.10 15.81
C ARG A 386 10.16 -4.43 15.02
N ALA A 387 9.86 -4.93 13.81
CA ALA A 387 8.77 -4.42 12.99
C ALA A 387 7.43 -4.46 13.76
N LEU A 388 7.05 -5.63 14.27
CA LEU A 388 5.78 -5.83 14.98
C LEU A 388 5.71 -5.04 16.30
N ARG A 389 6.82 -4.96 17.05
CA ARG A 389 6.89 -4.19 18.31
C ARG A 389 6.74 -2.70 18.06
N SER A 390 7.43 -2.18 17.04
CA SER A 390 7.36 -0.77 16.66
C SER A 390 5.96 -0.42 16.16
N ALA A 391 5.36 -1.25 15.30
CA ALA A 391 3.98 -1.10 14.83
C ALA A 391 2.95 -1.11 15.99
N ALA A 392 3.08 -2.05 16.93
CA ALA A 392 2.20 -2.14 18.09
C ALA A 392 2.26 -0.86 18.94
N THR A 393 3.47 -0.38 19.22
CA THR A 393 3.70 0.83 20.02
C THR A 393 3.16 2.07 19.33
N ARG A 394 3.48 2.26 18.05
CA ARG A 394 3.01 3.41 17.25
C ARG A 394 1.48 3.45 17.15
N LEU A 395 0.84 2.31 16.86
CA LEU A 395 -0.62 2.23 16.80
C LEU A 395 -1.26 2.50 18.16
N GLN A 396 -0.68 1.97 19.24
CA GLN A 396 -1.19 2.20 20.60
C GLN A 396 -1.12 3.68 20.98
N ILE A 397 -0.02 4.37 20.69
CA ILE A 397 0.11 5.81 20.94
C ILE A 397 -0.91 6.58 20.09
N ALA A 398 -0.94 6.32 18.78
CA ALA A 398 -1.85 6.98 17.85
C ALA A 398 -3.32 6.87 18.29
N ARG A 399 -3.78 5.66 18.61
CA ARG A 399 -5.18 5.42 19.04
C ARG A 399 -5.58 6.19 20.30
N ARG A 400 -4.63 6.52 21.18
CA ARG A 400 -4.88 7.25 22.42
C ARG A 400 -5.02 8.76 22.23
N VAL A 401 -4.42 9.31 21.17
CA VAL A 401 -4.26 10.78 21.03
C VAL A 401 -4.82 11.33 19.71
N LEU A 402 -5.00 10.50 18.69
CA LEU A 402 -5.49 10.89 17.36
C LEU A 402 -6.93 10.45 17.11
N ARG A 403 -7.55 11.06 16.11
CA ARG A 403 -8.85 10.63 15.54
C ARG A 403 -8.66 9.45 14.60
N GLY A 404 -9.74 8.72 14.33
CA GLY A 404 -9.71 7.52 13.48
C GLY A 404 -9.28 7.78 12.04
N GLY A 405 -9.67 8.92 11.46
CA GLY A 405 -9.31 9.36 10.11
C GLY A 405 -10.32 8.97 9.03
N ARG A 406 -11.56 8.62 9.39
CA ARG A 406 -12.64 8.37 8.43
C ARG A 406 -13.04 9.63 7.67
N GLU A 407 -12.87 10.80 8.28
CA GLU A 407 -13.26 12.09 7.72
C GLU A 407 -12.40 12.57 6.55
N HIS A 408 -11.17 12.04 6.43
CA HIS A 408 -10.22 12.28 5.34
C HIS A 408 -9.05 11.29 5.52
N ALA A 409 -9.09 10.18 4.80
CA ALA A 409 -8.15 9.06 4.99
C ALA A 409 -6.71 9.40 4.59
N ASP A 410 -6.52 10.37 3.71
CA ASP A 410 -5.23 10.75 3.15
C ASP A 410 -4.43 11.76 4.00
N MET A 411 -5.00 12.23 5.11
CA MET A 411 -4.34 13.16 6.04
C MET A 411 -3.11 12.53 6.70
N GLY A 412 -2.18 13.36 7.20
CA GLY A 412 -0.97 12.90 7.88
C GLY A 412 -1.09 12.63 9.39
N GLY A 413 -2.21 13.01 10.01
CA GLY A 413 -2.36 13.13 11.46
C GLY A 413 -3.42 12.24 12.13
N ALA A 414 -3.80 11.11 11.52
CA ALA A 414 -4.82 10.20 12.06
C ALA A 414 -4.28 8.80 12.40
N VAL A 415 -5.10 8.01 13.11
CA VAL A 415 -4.79 6.60 13.38
C VAL A 415 -4.61 5.82 12.08
N CYS A 416 -5.46 6.06 11.07
CA CYS A 416 -5.31 5.42 9.76
C CYS A 416 -4.01 5.80 9.07
N SER A 417 -3.56 7.05 9.17
CA SER A 417 -2.29 7.53 8.61
C SER A 417 -1.09 6.81 9.22
N VAL A 418 -1.13 6.54 10.53
CA VAL A 418 -0.09 5.74 11.20
C VAL A 418 -0.17 4.27 10.78
N ALA A 419 -1.38 3.71 10.67
CA ALA A 419 -1.56 2.28 10.39
C ALA A 419 -1.30 1.90 8.93
N ALA A 420 -1.89 2.63 8.00
CA ALA A 420 -1.88 2.39 6.56
C ALA A 420 -1.11 3.46 5.76
N GLY A 421 -0.56 4.48 6.40
CA GLY A 421 0.11 5.57 5.69
C GLY A 421 -0.88 6.64 5.22
N HIS A 422 -0.37 7.81 4.89
CA HIS A 422 -1.13 8.92 4.31
C HIS A 422 -1.06 8.91 2.77
N GLY A 423 -1.63 9.91 2.08
CA GLY A 423 -1.73 9.94 0.61
C GLY A 423 -0.40 9.91 -0.19
N ARG A 424 0.76 9.87 0.47
CA ARG A 424 2.08 9.65 -0.16
C ARG A 424 2.62 8.21 -0.04
N ASN A 425 1.86 7.32 0.60
CA ASN A 425 2.36 6.01 1.03
C ASN A 425 1.70 4.82 0.33
N TRP A 426 0.64 5.03 -0.47
CA TRP A 426 -0.07 3.94 -1.16
C TRP A 426 -0.49 2.79 -0.21
N GLY A 427 -1.08 3.13 0.93
CA GLY A 427 -1.50 2.11 1.90
C GLY A 427 -0.35 1.42 2.65
N GLN A 428 0.89 1.95 2.61
CA GLN A 428 2.06 1.45 3.35
C GLN A 428 2.36 2.32 4.59
N GLY A 429 1.79 1.95 5.73
CA GLY A 429 2.05 2.57 7.03
C GLY A 429 2.70 1.61 8.01
N ALA A 430 2.82 2.05 9.26
CA ALA A 430 3.53 1.33 10.30
C ALA A 430 2.99 -0.10 10.53
N VAL A 431 1.69 -0.29 10.30
CA VAL A 431 1.02 -1.58 10.50
C VAL A 431 0.95 -2.37 9.20
N THR A 432 0.42 -1.78 8.12
CA THR A 432 0.20 -2.50 6.86
C THR A 432 1.51 -2.99 6.24
N ALA A 433 2.60 -2.26 6.42
CA ALA A 433 3.89 -2.62 5.85
C ALA A 433 4.56 -3.82 6.53
N CYS A 434 4.10 -4.24 7.72
CA CYS A 434 4.67 -5.39 8.44
C CYS A 434 3.65 -6.49 8.78
N TYR A 435 2.43 -6.12 9.19
CA TYR A 435 1.49 -7.05 9.80
C TYR A 435 1.04 -8.17 8.85
N GLY A 436 0.46 -7.81 7.71
CA GLY A 436 0.10 -8.77 6.66
C GLY A 436 1.33 -9.43 6.02
N PRO A 437 2.34 -8.66 5.57
CA PRO A 437 3.53 -9.20 4.90
C PRO A 437 4.29 -10.22 5.74
N LEU A 438 4.47 -10.00 7.05
CA LEU A 438 5.14 -10.95 7.92
C LEU A 438 4.28 -12.17 8.25
N LEU A 439 2.99 -11.99 8.55
CA LEU A 439 2.16 -13.08 9.08
C LEU A 439 1.65 -14.02 7.98
N LEU A 440 1.35 -13.47 6.81
CA LEU A 440 0.67 -14.19 5.73
C LEU A 440 1.42 -14.10 4.40
N GLY A 441 2.51 -13.33 4.32
CA GLY A 441 3.11 -12.97 3.05
C GLY A 441 2.11 -12.22 2.18
N THR A 442 1.40 -11.22 2.73
CA THR A 442 0.46 -10.46 1.91
C THR A 442 1.15 -9.54 0.93
N ARG A 443 0.56 -9.38 -0.26
CA ARG A 443 0.92 -8.33 -1.22
C ARG A 443 -0.29 -7.89 -2.04
N GLU A 444 -0.22 -6.68 -2.59
CA GLU A 444 -1.19 -6.21 -3.57
C GLU A 444 -0.90 -6.82 -4.94
N VAL A 445 -1.90 -7.47 -5.55
CA VAL A 445 -1.86 -7.96 -6.93
C VAL A 445 -3.20 -7.65 -7.56
N GLN A 446 -3.21 -6.91 -8.66
CA GLN A 446 -4.41 -6.49 -9.38
C GLN A 446 -5.44 -5.84 -8.45
N SER A 447 -4.96 -4.96 -7.56
CA SER A 447 -5.74 -4.28 -6.50
C SER A 447 -6.46 -5.23 -5.50
N GLU A 448 -6.05 -6.50 -5.40
CA GLU A 448 -6.43 -7.44 -4.33
C GLU A 448 -5.33 -7.51 -3.28
N VAL A 449 -5.69 -7.55 -1.98
CA VAL A 449 -4.75 -7.98 -0.94
C VAL A 449 -4.70 -9.51 -0.95
N THR A 450 -3.71 -10.06 -1.65
CA THR A 450 -3.49 -11.51 -1.73
C THR A 450 -2.61 -11.99 -0.59
N GLN A 451 -2.79 -13.23 -0.13
CA GLN A 451 -1.95 -13.89 0.87
C GLN A 451 -1.19 -15.07 0.25
N LEU A 452 0.08 -15.25 0.64
CA LEU A 452 0.87 -16.42 0.25
C LEU A 452 0.60 -17.61 1.17
N LEU A 453 0.38 -17.40 2.46
CA LEU A 453 0.08 -18.46 3.42
C LEU A 453 -1.43 -18.53 3.67
N GLU A 454 -1.99 -19.73 3.58
CA GLU A 454 -3.34 -20.02 4.07
C GLU A 454 -3.26 -20.99 5.24
N VAL A 455 -4.03 -20.71 6.30
CA VAL A 455 -4.15 -21.56 7.49
C VAL A 455 -5.62 -21.84 7.77
N ARG A 456 -5.91 -23.08 8.19
CA ARG A 456 -7.23 -23.47 8.71
C ARG A 456 -7.13 -24.35 9.94
N GLN A 457 -8.14 -24.24 10.81
CA GLN A 457 -8.35 -25.13 11.95
C GLN A 457 -9.81 -25.62 11.92
N GLY A 458 -9.99 -26.91 11.60
CA GLY A 458 -11.31 -27.43 11.24
C GLY A 458 -11.87 -26.68 10.03
N ASP A 459 -13.10 -26.17 10.16
CA ASP A 459 -13.79 -25.41 9.11
C ASP A 459 -13.41 -23.92 9.07
N ARG A 460 -12.67 -23.43 10.08
CA ARG A 460 -12.28 -22.01 10.17
C ARG A 460 -11.07 -21.74 9.29
N ARG A 461 -11.18 -20.79 8.36
CA ARG A 461 -10.10 -20.31 7.48
C ARG A 461 -9.39 -19.06 8.03
N SER A 462 -9.11 -19.05 9.33
CA SER A 462 -8.40 -17.94 10.00
C SER A 462 -7.38 -18.48 11.01
N HIS A 463 -6.44 -17.63 11.43
CA HIS A 463 -5.43 -18.02 12.41
C HIS A 463 -6.08 -18.28 13.77
N PRO A 464 -5.84 -19.46 14.37
CA PRO A 464 -6.14 -19.68 15.77
C PRO A 464 -5.53 -18.56 16.63
N SER A 465 -6.19 -18.19 17.73
CA SER A 465 -5.76 -17.05 18.54
C SER A 465 -4.33 -17.20 19.08
N SER A 466 -3.89 -18.43 19.33
CA SER A 466 -2.56 -18.78 19.83
C SER A 466 -1.52 -19.05 18.74
N LEU A 467 -1.91 -19.08 17.46
CA LEU A 467 -0.97 -19.30 16.37
C LEU A 467 -0.30 -17.98 15.99
N PHE A 468 1.01 -18.06 15.85
CA PHE A 468 1.84 -17.07 15.17
C PHE A 468 2.56 -17.71 14.01
N SER A 469 2.70 -16.93 12.93
CA SER A 469 3.41 -17.32 11.72
C SER A 469 4.34 -16.21 11.29
N LEU A 470 5.47 -16.58 10.72
CA LEU A 470 6.33 -15.69 9.94
C LEU A 470 6.53 -16.29 8.55
N VAL A 471 6.33 -15.47 7.53
CA VAL A 471 6.41 -15.85 6.12
C VAL A 471 7.54 -15.07 5.46
N ARG A 472 8.52 -15.79 4.95
CA ARG A 472 9.59 -15.24 4.12
C ARG A 472 9.47 -15.78 2.70
N PRO A 473 9.07 -14.94 1.72
CA PRO A 473 9.12 -15.32 0.32
C PRO A 473 10.55 -15.66 -0.09
N LEU A 474 10.75 -16.82 -0.70
CA LEU A 474 12.03 -17.24 -1.27
C LEU A 474 12.01 -16.98 -2.78
N LEU A 475 13.01 -16.25 -3.27
CA LEU A 475 13.10 -15.85 -4.67
C LEU A 475 13.91 -16.89 -5.48
N GLY A 476 13.53 -17.08 -6.76
CA GLY A 476 14.10 -18.06 -7.68
C GLY A 476 13.03 -18.98 -8.26
N ALA A 477 13.42 -19.97 -9.08
CA ALA A 477 12.47 -20.81 -9.80
C ALA A 477 11.46 -21.52 -8.86
N GLY A 478 10.17 -21.19 -9.03
CA GLY A 478 9.04 -21.72 -8.26
C GLY A 478 8.63 -20.82 -7.09
N LYS A 479 7.31 -20.65 -6.89
CA LYS A 479 6.75 -19.90 -5.74
C LYS A 479 7.07 -20.66 -4.44
N ARG A 480 8.09 -20.20 -3.74
CA ARG A 480 8.59 -20.82 -2.51
C ARG A 480 8.56 -19.86 -1.33
N ALA A 481 8.45 -20.42 -0.13
CA ALA A 481 8.49 -19.65 1.10
C ALA A 481 9.06 -20.47 2.26
N GLU A 482 9.73 -19.78 3.18
CA GLU A 482 9.92 -20.28 4.53
C GLU A 482 8.75 -19.82 5.39
N VAL A 483 8.16 -20.75 6.13
CA VAL A 483 7.07 -20.49 7.07
C VAL A 483 7.48 -20.98 8.44
N THR A 484 7.58 -20.08 9.40
CA THR A 484 7.83 -20.41 10.81
C THR A 484 6.54 -20.29 11.59
N PHE A 485 6.07 -21.37 12.19
CA PHE A 485 4.94 -21.39 13.11
C PHE A 485 5.41 -21.40 14.56
N TYR A 486 4.64 -20.74 15.42
CA TYR A 486 4.82 -20.77 16.86
C TYR A 486 3.47 -20.87 17.57
N ASN A 487 3.38 -21.75 18.57
CA ASN A 487 2.19 -21.88 19.41
C ASN A 487 2.38 -21.17 20.75
N GLY A 488 1.83 -19.97 20.87
CA GLY A 488 1.84 -19.19 22.11
C GLY A 488 0.69 -19.52 23.07
N GLY A 489 -0.01 -20.64 22.86
CA GLY A 489 -1.12 -21.11 23.69
C GLY A 489 -0.66 -21.95 24.88
N ASN A 490 -1.63 -22.43 25.65
CA ASN A 490 -1.41 -23.30 26.82
C ASN A 490 -1.78 -24.78 26.56
N SER A 491 -2.11 -25.13 25.32
CA SER A 491 -2.37 -26.50 24.87
C SER A 491 -1.69 -26.76 23.53
N PRO A 492 -1.44 -28.04 23.17
CA PRO A 492 -1.03 -28.38 21.81
C PRO A 492 -2.01 -27.84 20.75
N LEU A 493 -1.49 -27.49 19.59
CA LEU A 493 -2.22 -26.91 18.49
C LEU A 493 -1.92 -27.69 17.21
N THR A 494 -2.98 -28.14 16.52
CA THR A 494 -2.88 -28.70 15.17
C THR A 494 -3.59 -27.78 14.19
N VAL A 495 -2.91 -27.44 13.11
CA VAL A 495 -3.45 -26.63 12.01
C VAL A 495 -3.14 -27.28 10.67
N LEU A 496 -3.99 -27.00 9.69
CA LEU A 496 -3.71 -27.29 8.30
C LEU A 496 -3.26 -26.00 7.61
N TRP A 497 -2.26 -26.09 6.75
CA TRP A 497 -1.73 -24.92 6.06
C TRP A 497 -1.25 -25.24 4.64
N ARG A 498 -1.17 -24.23 3.78
CA ARG A 498 -0.58 -24.35 2.43
C ARG A 498 -0.07 -23.00 1.93
N LEU A 499 0.79 -23.04 0.91
CA LEU A 499 1.12 -21.86 0.13
C LEU A 499 0.10 -21.70 -1.01
N LYS A 500 -0.52 -20.52 -1.12
CA LYS A 500 -1.39 -20.15 -2.24
C LYS A 500 -0.52 -19.91 -3.47
N THR A 501 -0.48 -20.89 -4.37
CA THR A 501 0.14 -20.79 -5.69
C THR A 501 -0.94 -20.90 -6.76
N ASP A 502 -0.56 -20.77 -8.03
CA ASP A 502 -1.52 -20.89 -9.15
C ASP A 502 -1.91 -22.36 -9.42
N GLU A 503 -1.22 -23.30 -8.77
CA GLU A 503 -1.49 -24.73 -8.81
C GLU A 503 -2.22 -25.18 -7.54
N ALA A 504 -2.99 -26.27 -7.65
CA ALA A 504 -3.67 -26.85 -6.50
C ALA A 504 -2.65 -27.45 -5.52
N THR A 505 -2.23 -26.67 -4.52
CA THR A 505 -1.34 -27.13 -3.45
C THR A 505 -2.09 -27.94 -2.40
N ALA A 506 -1.50 -29.07 -2.02
CA ALA A 506 -2.02 -29.91 -0.95
C ALA A 506 -1.92 -29.19 0.40
N TRP A 507 -2.90 -29.44 1.28
CA TRP A 507 -2.85 -28.98 2.67
C TRP A 507 -1.86 -29.83 3.46
N ASN A 508 -0.90 -29.17 4.11
CA ASN A 508 0.04 -29.76 5.06
C ASN A 508 -0.54 -29.69 6.48
N THR A 509 -0.10 -30.59 7.36
CA THR A 509 -0.47 -30.57 8.79
C THR A 509 0.73 -30.13 9.61
N ALA A 510 0.53 -29.16 10.50
CA ALA A 510 1.50 -28.78 11.53
C ALA A 510 0.90 -29.05 12.90
N THR A 511 1.63 -29.77 13.75
CA THR A 511 1.25 -30.04 15.14
C THR A 511 2.34 -29.49 16.05
N LEU A 512 1.98 -28.48 16.83
CA LEU A 512 2.89 -27.76 17.73
C LEU A 512 2.46 -27.97 19.18
N GLY A 513 3.39 -28.39 20.02
CA GLY A 513 3.29 -28.35 21.48
C GLY A 513 3.23 -26.92 22.02
N VAL A 514 3.10 -26.80 23.33
CA VAL A 514 3.06 -25.50 24.02
C VAL A 514 4.41 -24.80 23.89
N ALA A 515 4.41 -23.54 23.45
CA ALA A 515 5.61 -22.75 23.18
C ALA A 515 6.58 -23.39 22.18
N GLU A 516 6.09 -24.31 21.33
CA GLU A 516 6.89 -24.92 20.28
C GLU A 516 6.96 -24.01 19.04
N MET A 517 8.14 -23.96 18.42
CA MET A 517 8.37 -23.38 17.11
C MET A 517 8.69 -24.50 16.12
N GLN A 518 8.09 -24.44 14.92
CA GLN A 518 8.46 -25.30 13.79
C GLN A 518 8.62 -24.45 12.52
N GLN A 519 9.66 -24.73 11.74
CA GLN A 519 9.93 -24.06 10.47
C GLN A 519 9.78 -25.04 9.31
N TYR A 520 9.17 -24.56 8.24
CA TYR A 520 8.92 -25.28 7.00
C TYR A 520 9.50 -24.49 5.83
N SER A 521 10.04 -25.17 4.83
CA SER A 521 10.47 -24.58 3.57
C SER A 521 9.80 -25.37 2.45
N LEU A 522 8.99 -24.69 1.63
CA LEU A 522 8.26 -25.26 0.50
C LEU A 522 8.55 -24.47 -0.77
#